data_AF-A0A0A1T9D1-F1
#
_entry.id   AF-A0A0A1T9D1-F1
#
_cell.length_a   1.000
_cell.length_b   1.000
_cell.length_c   1.000
_cell.angle_alpha   90.00
_cell.angle_beta   90.00
_cell.angle_gamma   90.00
#
_symmetry.space_group_name_H-M   'P 1'
#
loop_
_entity.id
_entity.type
_entity.pdbx_description
1 polymer ?
#
loop_
_entity_poly.entity_id
_entity_poly.type
_entity_poly.pdbx_seq_one_letter_code
_entity_poly.pdbx_strand_id
1 'polypeptide(L)'
;MSLSSAFAFLWPEPNATLTSRLPFAALVLMGYMALCSSLRFKRVESMQKRLGFQSRDSLSRMTNTQARDIVHSAASYEFPLFYDLALRVALFRTYTVDNIGKLLMSASDLNKQTTAAKRYEDTEVIFTCFFKFAPNSVHLHKAVARMNFLHQSYIKSGKILNKDLLYVLYA
;
A
#
# COMPACT_ATOMS: atom_id res chain seq x y z
N MET A 1 40.57 24.65 20.40
CA MET A 1 40.15 23.23 20.45
C MET A 1 40.32 22.66 19.05
N SER A 2 41.32 21.80 18.85
CA SER A 2 41.67 21.24 17.54
C SER A 2 40.58 20.27 17.08
N LEU A 3 40.22 20.27 15.79
CA LEU A 3 39.29 19.30 15.18
C LEU A 3 39.70 17.84 15.45
N SER A 4 40.99 17.60 15.72
CA SER A 4 41.54 16.29 16.09
C SER A 4 41.01 15.76 17.43
N SER A 5 40.75 16.61 18.42
CA SER A 5 40.26 16.15 19.74
C SER A 5 38.76 15.84 19.75
N ALA A 6 37.99 16.38 18.80
CA ALA A 6 36.58 16.03 18.63
C ALA A 6 36.42 14.67 17.94
N PHE A 7 37.30 14.33 16.99
CA PHE A 7 37.31 13.04 16.31
C PHE A 7 37.72 11.87 17.22
N ALA A 8 38.66 12.10 18.15
CA ALA A 8 39.10 11.08 19.11
C ALA A 8 37.99 10.65 20.10
N PHE A 9 36.98 11.51 20.32
CA PHE A 9 35.81 11.18 21.15
C PHE A 9 34.78 10.31 20.42
N LEU A 10 34.67 10.47 19.09
CA LEU A 10 33.70 9.76 18.25
C LEU A 10 34.20 8.39 17.79
N TRP A 11 35.51 8.15 17.77
CA TRP A 11 36.11 6.88 17.35
C TRP A 11 36.97 6.30 18.49
N PRO A 12 36.47 5.28 19.23
CA PRO A 12 37.26 4.68 20.29
C PRO A 12 38.50 3.99 19.71
N GLU A 13 39.66 4.21 20.34
CA GLU A 13 40.92 3.55 19.99
C GLU A 13 40.73 2.03 19.79
N PRO A 14 41.46 1.38 18.87
CA PRO A 14 41.29 -0.05 18.57
C PRO A 14 41.42 -0.95 19.82
N ASN A 15 42.08 -0.46 20.86
CA ASN A 15 42.39 -1.15 22.12
C ASN A 15 41.39 -0.82 23.25
N ALA A 16 40.32 -0.06 22.97
CA ALA A 16 39.33 0.37 23.95
C ALA A 16 38.58 -0.82 24.58
N THR A 17 38.47 -0.82 25.92
CA THR A 17 37.75 -1.85 26.69
C THR A 17 36.25 -1.83 26.38
N LEU A 18 35.57 -2.97 26.58
CA LEU A 18 34.13 -3.09 26.31
C LEU A 18 33.30 -2.00 27.02
N THR A 19 33.71 -1.62 28.24
CA THR A 19 33.06 -0.60 29.07
C THR A 19 33.14 0.80 28.49
N SER A 20 34.21 1.16 27.78
CA SER A 20 34.33 2.50 27.15
C SER A 20 33.56 2.61 25.82
N ARG A 21 33.14 1.48 25.22
CA ARG A 21 32.34 1.44 23.99
C ARG A 21 30.83 1.50 24.25
N LEU A 22 30.36 1.06 25.43
CA LEU A 22 28.95 1.07 25.82
C LEU A 22 28.26 2.45 25.75
N PRO A 23 28.83 3.56 26.28
CA PRO A 23 28.16 4.86 26.23
C PRO A 23 28.01 5.38 24.80
N PHE A 24 28.99 5.12 23.94
CA PHE A 24 28.91 5.48 22.52
C PHE A 24 27.82 4.70 21.80
N ALA A 25 27.77 3.37 21.99
CA ALA A 25 26.72 2.54 21.42
C ALA A 25 25.33 2.96 21.92
N ALA A 26 25.19 3.30 23.20
CA ALA A 26 23.95 3.82 23.77
C ALA A 26 23.55 5.17 23.15
N LEU A 27 24.50 6.08 22.93
CA LEU A 27 24.24 7.38 22.30
C LEU A 27 23.81 7.23 20.84
N VAL A 28 24.47 6.34 20.08
CA VAL A 28 24.07 6.01 18.70
C VAL A 28 22.67 5.41 18.68
N LEU A 29 22.37 4.47 19.60
CA LEU A 29 21.05 3.86 19.70
C LEU A 29 19.97 4.90 20.04
N MET A 30 20.20 5.75 21.03
CA MET A 30 19.26 6.82 21.41
C MET A 30 19.05 7.82 20.26
N GLY A 31 20.13 8.22 19.58
CA GLY A 31 20.06 9.11 18.43
C GLY A 31 19.27 8.48 17.27
N TYR A 32 19.52 7.21 16.97
CA TYR A 32 18.76 6.45 15.99
C TYR A 32 17.27 6.35 16.36
N MET A 33 16.96 6.01 17.62
CA MET A 33 15.57 5.93 18.09
C MET A 33 14.85 7.28 18.01
N ALA A 34 15.49 8.38 18.40
CA ALA A 34 14.93 9.73 18.28
C ALA A 34 14.69 10.11 16.81
N LEU A 35 15.64 9.79 15.93
CA LEU A 35 15.50 10.00 14.49
C LEU A 35 14.33 9.19 13.93
N CYS A 36 14.27 7.88 14.21
CA CYS A 36 13.18 7.03 13.79
C CYS A 36 11.82 7.52 14.32
N SER A 37 11.75 7.89 15.60
CA SER A 37 10.51 8.38 16.22
C SER A 37 10.03 9.68 15.57
N SER A 38 10.93 10.64 15.32
CA SER A 38 10.58 11.92 14.69
C SER A 38 10.18 11.80 13.22
N LEU A 39 10.80 10.88 12.48
CA LEU A 39 10.49 10.67 11.07
C LEU A 39 9.26 9.78 10.85
N ARG A 40 8.99 8.81 11.74
CA ARG A 40 7.93 7.81 11.59
C ARG A 40 6.55 8.42 11.39
N PHE A 41 6.21 9.49 12.11
CA PHE A 41 4.87 10.10 12.05
C PHE A 41 4.80 11.38 11.21
N LYS A 42 5.94 11.84 10.67
CA LYS A 42 6.03 13.11 9.95
C LYS A 42 5.07 13.19 8.76
N ARG A 43 4.90 12.09 8.01
CA ARG A 43 4.00 12.09 6.83
C ARG A 43 2.54 12.13 7.21
N VAL A 44 2.12 11.32 8.20
CA VAL A 44 0.71 11.30 8.65
C VAL A 44 0.34 12.65 9.27
N GLU A 45 1.20 13.22 10.10
CA GLU A 45 0.96 14.55 10.69
C GLU A 45 0.86 15.64 9.62
N SER A 46 1.78 15.63 8.64
CA SER A 46 1.75 16.57 7.50
C SER A 46 0.44 16.46 6.72
N MET A 47 -0.03 15.24 6.48
CA MET A 47 -1.25 14.98 5.75
C MET A 47 -2.51 15.38 6.54
N GLN A 48 -2.56 15.09 7.84
CA GLN A 48 -3.65 15.51 8.72
C GLN A 48 -3.75 17.04 8.80
N LYS A 49 -2.60 17.74 8.87
CA LYS A 49 -2.55 19.22 8.82
C LYS A 49 -3.01 19.75 7.46
N ARG A 50 -2.56 19.16 6.35
CA ARG A 50 -2.92 19.58 4.99
C ARG A 50 -4.40 19.36 4.67
N LEU A 51 -4.98 18.24 5.11
CA LEU A 51 -6.33 17.84 4.76
C LEU A 51 -7.38 18.25 5.81
N GLY A 52 -6.98 18.52 7.04
CA GLY A 52 -7.88 18.95 8.12
C GLY A 52 -8.73 17.83 8.73
N PHE A 53 -8.37 16.56 8.51
CA PHE A 53 -9.09 15.40 9.05
C PHE A 53 -8.42 14.87 10.32
N GLN A 54 -8.90 15.31 11.49
CA GLN A 54 -8.35 14.95 12.80
C GLN A 54 -9.24 13.98 13.59
N SER A 55 -10.53 13.90 13.25
CA SER A 55 -11.52 13.04 13.92
C SER A 55 -12.34 12.25 12.92
N ARG A 56 -13.00 11.17 13.38
CA ARG A 56 -13.91 10.39 12.53
C ARG A 56 -15.02 11.24 11.92
N ASP A 57 -15.59 12.17 12.69
CA ASP A 57 -16.65 13.07 12.22
C ASP A 57 -16.18 13.98 11.08
N SER A 58 -14.91 14.42 11.13
CA SER A 58 -14.34 15.25 10.07
C SER A 58 -14.26 14.54 8.72
N LEU A 59 -14.17 13.19 8.72
CA LEU A 59 -14.11 12.37 7.51
C LEU A 59 -15.43 12.38 6.72
N SER A 60 -16.56 12.70 7.36
CA SER A 60 -17.87 12.77 6.69
C SER A 60 -17.92 13.78 5.54
N ARG A 61 -17.03 14.79 5.56
CA ARG A 61 -16.92 15.84 4.53
C ARG A 61 -15.81 15.56 3.51
N MET A 62 -15.19 14.39 3.57
CA MET A 62 -14.07 14.04 2.69
C MET A 62 -14.55 13.86 1.25
N THR A 63 -13.89 14.57 0.32
CA THR A 63 -14.10 14.37 -1.11
C THR A 63 -13.37 13.10 -1.59
N ASN A 64 -13.84 12.50 -2.68
CA ASN A 64 -13.17 11.34 -3.29
C ASN A 64 -11.71 11.63 -3.69
N THR A 65 -11.40 12.87 -4.08
CA THR A 65 -10.02 13.27 -4.38
C THR A 65 -9.14 13.23 -3.14
N GLN A 66 -9.64 13.73 -2.00
CA GLN A 66 -8.92 13.68 -0.73
C GLN A 66 -8.80 12.25 -0.19
N ALA A 67 -9.84 11.43 -0.34
CA ALA A 67 -9.78 10.01 0.01
C ALA A 67 -8.67 9.31 -0.79
N ARG A 68 -8.62 9.54 -2.11
CA ARG A 68 -7.55 9.05 -2.98
C ARG A 68 -6.17 9.55 -2.53
N ASP A 69 -6.00 10.82 -2.19
CA ASP A 69 -4.71 11.34 -1.69
C ASP A 69 -4.17 10.54 -0.50
N ILE A 70 -5.07 10.20 0.44
CA ILE A 70 -4.73 9.42 1.63
C ILE A 70 -4.32 8.00 1.22
N VAL A 71 -5.16 7.33 0.42
CA VAL A 71 -4.88 5.96 -0.02
C VAL A 71 -3.62 5.89 -0.88
N HIS A 72 -3.39 6.84 -1.79
CA HIS A 72 -2.16 6.95 -2.57
C HIS A 72 -0.94 7.06 -1.66
N SER A 73 -1.00 7.90 -0.64
CA SER A 73 0.11 8.04 0.27
C SER A 73 0.40 6.74 1.03
N ALA A 74 -0.64 6.07 1.49
CA ALA A 74 -0.52 4.79 2.19
C ALA A 74 0.05 3.70 1.27
N ALA A 75 -0.51 3.55 0.07
CA ALA A 75 -0.17 2.49 -0.87
C ALA A 75 1.20 2.70 -1.55
N SER A 76 1.60 3.94 -1.84
CA SER A 76 2.84 4.21 -2.60
C SER A 76 4.06 4.49 -1.74
N TYR A 77 3.90 4.89 -0.48
CA TYR A 77 5.04 5.31 0.34
C TYR A 77 5.12 4.70 1.72
N GLU A 78 3.99 4.52 2.41
CA GLU A 78 4.02 4.01 3.80
C GLU A 78 4.02 2.48 3.83
N PHE A 79 3.16 1.86 3.02
CA PHE A 79 2.87 0.44 3.11
C PHE A 79 2.79 -0.28 1.74
N PRO A 80 3.74 -0.06 0.80
CA PRO A 80 3.67 -0.65 -0.54
C PRO A 80 3.62 -2.18 -0.51
N LEU A 81 4.41 -2.83 0.35
CA LEU A 81 4.42 -4.28 0.49
C LEU A 81 3.13 -4.83 1.09
N PHE A 82 2.52 -4.11 2.03
CA PHE A 82 1.23 -4.52 2.59
C PHE A 82 0.10 -4.32 1.59
N TYR A 83 0.18 -3.29 0.74
CA TYR A 83 -0.81 -3.07 -0.30
C TYR A 83 -0.79 -4.20 -1.35
N ASP A 84 0.40 -4.58 -1.82
CA ASP A 84 0.56 -5.75 -2.70
C ASP A 84 0.12 -7.04 -2.00
N LEU A 85 0.53 -7.28 -0.76
CA LEU A 85 0.08 -8.45 0.01
C LEU A 85 -1.46 -8.48 0.16
N ALA A 86 -2.09 -7.34 0.42
CA ALA A 86 -3.54 -7.24 0.53
C ALA A 86 -4.23 -7.59 -0.80
N LEU A 87 -3.68 -7.18 -1.95
CA LEU A 87 -4.18 -7.57 -3.26
C LEU A 87 -4.10 -9.10 -3.47
N ARG A 88 -2.98 -9.73 -3.08
CA ARG A 88 -2.83 -11.20 -3.14
C ARG A 88 -3.85 -11.91 -2.26
N VAL A 89 -4.07 -11.42 -1.04
CA VAL A 89 -5.09 -11.98 -0.13
C VAL A 89 -6.50 -11.78 -0.69
N ALA A 90 -6.81 -10.59 -1.21
CA ALA A 90 -8.10 -10.30 -1.82
C ALA A 90 -8.39 -11.26 -2.99
N LEU A 91 -7.38 -11.57 -3.80
CA LEU A 91 -7.51 -12.56 -4.87
C LEU A 91 -7.92 -13.92 -4.31
N PHE A 92 -7.24 -14.45 -3.28
CA PHE A 92 -7.66 -15.71 -2.65
C PHE A 92 -9.09 -15.64 -2.09
N ARG A 93 -9.51 -14.51 -1.51
CA ARG A 93 -10.89 -14.32 -1.05
C ARG A 93 -11.91 -14.36 -2.19
N THR A 94 -11.55 -13.94 -3.41
CA THR A 94 -12.48 -14.07 -4.55
C THR A 94 -12.72 -15.54 -4.94
N TYR A 95 -11.75 -16.43 -4.73
CA TYR A 95 -11.92 -17.88 -4.94
C TYR A 95 -12.89 -18.52 -3.94
N THR A 96 -13.10 -17.91 -2.76
CA THR A 96 -14.01 -18.45 -1.74
C THR A 96 -15.48 -18.13 -2.02
N VAL A 97 -15.78 -17.26 -2.98
CA VAL A 97 -17.15 -17.00 -3.43
C VAL A 97 -17.54 -18.09 -4.42
N ASP A 98 -18.47 -18.98 -4.06
CA ASP A 98 -18.76 -20.23 -4.79
C ASP A 98 -18.91 -20.04 -6.32
N ASN A 99 -19.73 -19.07 -6.75
CA ASN A 99 -19.94 -18.80 -8.18
C ASN A 99 -18.66 -18.31 -8.89
N ILE A 100 -17.91 -17.42 -8.22
CA ILE A 100 -16.67 -16.84 -8.77
C ILE A 100 -15.54 -17.87 -8.76
N GLY A 101 -15.41 -18.69 -7.71
CA GLY A 101 -14.44 -19.78 -7.66
C GLY A 101 -14.62 -20.76 -8.81
N LYS A 102 -15.87 -21.18 -9.10
CA LYS A 102 -16.18 -22.04 -10.26
C LYS A 102 -15.88 -21.36 -11.60
N LEU A 103 -16.21 -20.08 -11.73
CA LEU A 103 -15.92 -19.31 -12.93
C LEU A 103 -14.41 -19.16 -13.15
N LEU A 104 -13.68 -18.81 -12.09
CA LEU A 104 -12.23 -18.68 -12.14
C LEU A 104 -11.63 -20.02 -12.51
N MET A 105 -12.00 -21.11 -11.83
CA MET A 105 -11.55 -22.48 -12.12
C MET A 105 -11.71 -22.89 -13.59
N SER A 106 -12.86 -22.54 -14.20
CA SER A 106 -13.18 -22.95 -15.57
C SER A 106 -12.61 -22.04 -16.67
N ALA A 107 -12.46 -20.74 -16.41
CA ALA A 107 -12.21 -19.76 -17.47
C ALA A 107 -11.02 -18.83 -17.23
N SER A 108 -10.45 -18.78 -16.01
CA SER A 108 -9.39 -17.83 -15.69
C SER A 108 -8.02 -18.30 -16.13
N ASP A 109 -7.23 -17.37 -16.65
CA ASP A 109 -5.80 -17.55 -16.87
C ASP A 109 -5.01 -17.67 -15.55
N LEU A 110 -5.60 -17.31 -14.41
CA LEU A 110 -4.97 -17.52 -13.09
C LEU A 110 -4.75 -19.00 -12.74
N ASN A 111 -5.48 -19.94 -13.34
CA ASN A 111 -5.26 -21.37 -13.07
C ASN A 111 -4.23 -22.00 -14.02
N LYS A 112 -3.71 -21.24 -14.98
CA LYS A 112 -2.70 -21.71 -15.92
C LYS A 112 -1.37 -21.15 -15.47
N GLN A 113 -0.45 -22.02 -15.06
CA GLN A 113 0.85 -21.60 -14.52
C GLN A 113 1.63 -20.66 -15.45
N THR A 114 1.51 -20.84 -16.78
CA THR A 114 2.20 -20.03 -17.78
C THR A 114 1.65 -18.62 -17.95
N THR A 115 0.39 -18.37 -17.60
CA THR A 115 -0.28 -17.06 -17.77
C THR A 115 -0.75 -16.43 -16.46
N ALA A 116 -0.67 -17.15 -15.34
CA ALA A 116 -1.11 -16.67 -14.03
C ALA A 116 -0.40 -15.40 -13.59
N ALA A 117 0.94 -15.34 -13.72
CA ALA A 117 1.72 -14.14 -13.37
C ALA A 117 1.26 -12.92 -14.19
N LYS A 118 1.13 -13.07 -15.51
CA LYS A 118 0.63 -12.00 -16.37
C LYS A 118 -0.78 -11.54 -15.94
N ARG A 119 -1.67 -12.48 -15.63
CA ARG A 119 -3.05 -12.14 -15.24
C ARG A 119 -3.12 -11.43 -13.89
N TYR A 120 -2.22 -11.76 -12.97
CA TYR A 120 -2.04 -11.03 -11.72
C TYR A 120 -1.59 -9.60 -11.97
N GLU A 121 -0.53 -9.40 -12.75
CA GLU A 121 -0.02 -8.07 -13.12
C GLU A 121 -1.07 -7.23 -13.86
N ASP A 122 -1.82 -7.83 -14.80
CA ASP A 122 -2.93 -7.15 -15.49
C ASP A 122 -4.00 -6.64 -14.50
N THR A 123 -4.21 -7.35 -13.38
CA THR A 123 -5.15 -6.96 -12.32
C THR A 123 -4.56 -5.85 -11.45
N GLU A 124 -3.28 -5.96 -11.09
CA GLU A 124 -2.57 -4.95 -10.30
C GLU A 124 -2.51 -3.58 -11.02
N VAL A 125 -2.32 -3.57 -12.34
CA VAL A 125 -2.32 -2.34 -13.13
C VAL A 125 -3.68 -1.63 -13.03
N ILE A 126 -4.79 -2.36 -13.13
CA ILE A 126 -6.13 -1.79 -12.95
C ILE A 126 -6.31 -1.30 -11.50
N PHE A 127 -5.89 -2.09 -10.52
CA PHE A 127 -6.05 -1.75 -9.11
C PHE A 127 -5.25 -0.49 -8.72
N THR A 128 -4.05 -0.36 -9.26
CA THR A 128 -3.18 0.81 -9.08
C THR A 128 -3.85 2.09 -9.55
N CYS A 129 -4.66 2.03 -10.61
CA CYS A 129 -5.34 3.21 -11.11
C CYS A 129 -6.29 3.84 -10.09
N PHE A 130 -6.94 3.05 -9.21
CA PHE A 130 -7.93 3.54 -8.24
C PHE A 130 -7.33 4.50 -7.21
N PHE A 131 -6.12 4.23 -6.72
CA PHE A 131 -5.45 5.10 -5.77
C PHE A 131 -4.45 6.06 -6.43
N LYS A 132 -3.92 5.73 -7.61
CA LYS A 132 -2.92 6.59 -8.27
C LYS A 132 -3.53 7.82 -8.91
N PHE A 133 -4.65 7.68 -9.62
CA PHE A 133 -5.19 8.76 -10.43
C PHE A 133 -6.44 9.41 -9.82
N ALA A 134 -6.63 10.70 -10.08
CA ALA A 134 -7.81 11.44 -9.61
C ALA A 134 -9.12 10.81 -10.12
N PRO A 135 -10.23 10.92 -9.36
CA PRO A 135 -11.52 10.34 -9.73
C PRO A 135 -12.01 10.72 -11.13
N ASN A 136 -11.71 11.95 -11.58
CA ASN A 136 -12.10 12.49 -12.88
C ASN A 136 -11.03 12.33 -13.97
N SER A 137 -9.96 11.56 -13.71
CA SER A 137 -8.86 11.42 -14.65
C SER A 137 -9.20 10.48 -15.81
N VAL A 138 -8.66 10.79 -16.99
CA VAL A 138 -8.77 9.91 -18.18
C VAL A 138 -8.20 8.52 -17.90
N HIS A 139 -7.14 8.42 -17.10
CA HIS A 139 -6.50 7.14 -16.77
C HIS A 139 -7.41 6.24 -15.93
N LEU A 140 -8.01 6.77 -14.86
CA LEU A 140 -8.96 6.00 -14.05
C LEU A 140 -10.19 5.59 -14.87
N HIS A 141 -10.75 6.52 -15.66
CA HIS A 141 -11.88 6.20 -16.52
C HIS A 141 -11.57 5.08 -17.53
N LYS A 142 -10.37 5.09 -18.13
CA LYS A 142 -9.92 4.00 -19.02
C LYS A 142 -9.77 2.67 -18.29
N ALA A 143 -9.21 2.67 -17.07
CA ALA A 143 -9.07 1.46 -16.26
C ALA A 143 -10.44 0.86 -15.89
N VAL A 144 -11.38 1.71 -15.44
CA VAL A 144 -12.76 1.30 -15.14
C VAL A 144 -13.47 0.79 -16.39
N ALA A 145 -13.36 1.48 -17.53
CA ALA A 145 -13.92 1.02 -18.79
C ALA A 145 -13.34 -0.33 -19.23
N ARG A 146 -12.02 -0.53 -19.06
CA ARG A 146 -11.35 -1.81 -19.36
C ARG A 146 -11.85 -2.94 -18.45
N MET A 147 -11.97 -2.69 -17.14
CA MET A 147 -12.52 -3.65 -16.19
C MET A 147 -13.96 -4.03 -16.55
N ASN A 148 -14.81 -3.04 -16.83
CA ASN A 148 -16.20 -3.26 -17.21
C ASN A 148 -16.30 -4.06 -18.51
N PHE A 149 -15.47 -3.75 -19.52
CA PHE A 149 -15.41 -4.50 -20.77
C PHE A 149 -15.06 -5.98 -20.54
N LEU A 150 -14.03 -6.24 -19.73
CA LEU A 150 -13.60 -7.61 -19.42
C LEU A 150 -14.66 -8.42 -18.67
N HIS A 151 -15.44 -7.78 -17.80
CA HIS A 151 -16.51 -8.44 -17.05
C HIS A 151 -17.85 -8.52 -17.79
N GLN A 152 -18.05 -7.72 -18.84
CA GLN A 152 -19.36 -7.53 -19.47
C GLN A 152 -19.99 -8.82 -19.99
N SER A 153 -19.23 -9.69 -20.65
CA SER A 153 -19.74 -10.95 -21.21
C SER A 153 -20.18 -11.92 -20.11
N TYR A 154 -19.43 -11.98 -19.00
CA TYR A 154 -19.74 -12.81 -17.84
C TYR A 154 -20.96 -12.29 -17.08
N ILE A 155 -21.12 -10.97 -16.97
CA ILE A 155 -22.31 -10.34 -16.38
C ILE A 155 -23.54 -10.65 -17.25
N LYS A 156 -23.45 -10.43 -18.57
CA LYS A 156 -24.56 -10.70 -19.51
C LYS A 156 -24.99 -12.17 -19.55
N SER A 157 -24.05 -13.09 -19.33
CA SER A 157 -24.33 -14.54 -19.26
C SER A 157 -24.73 -15.02 -17.86
N GLY A 158 -24.91 -14.12 -16.89
CA GLY A 158 -25.31 -14.47 -15.52
C GLY A 158 -24.22 -15.18 -14.70
N LYS A 159 -22.97 -15.22 -15.19
CA LYS A 159 -21.84 -15.86 -14.52
C LYS A 159 -21.20 -14.97 -13.46
N ILE A 160 -21.31 -13.64 -13.58
CA ILE A 160 -20.98 -12.68 -12.52
C ILE A 160 -22.25 -11.94 -12.16
N LEU A 161 -22.71 -12.10 -10.91
CA LEU A 161 -23.90 -11.44 -10.39
C LEU A 161 -23.51 -10.14 -9.68
N ASN A 162 -24.44 -9.17 -9.57
CA ASN A 162 -24.18 -7.94 -8.81
C ASN A 162 -23.76 -8.23 -7.37
N LYS A 163 -24.34 -9.24 -6.71
CA LYS A 163 -23.94 -9.65 -5.36
C LYS A 163 -22.48 -10.15 -5.29
N ASP A 164 -21.96 -10.72 -6.37
CA ASP A 164 -20.59 -11.21 -6.43
C ASP A 164 -19.61 -10.02 -6.53
N LEU A 165 -20.00 -8.95 -7.22
CA LEU A 165 -19.23 -7.70 -7.30
C LEU A 165 -19.20 -6.95 -5.96
N LEU A 166 -20.30 -6.97 -5.20
CA LEU A 166 -20.36 -6.32 -3.87
C LEU A 166 -19.37 -6.93 -2.88
N TYR A 167 -19.11 -8.24 -2.97
CA TYR A 167 -18.12 -8.91 -2.13
C TYR A 167 -16.73 -8.30 -2.30
N VAL A 168 -16.36 -7.92 -3.53
CA VAL A 168 -15.06 -7.31 -3.85
C VAL A 168 -14.95 -5.86 -3.35
N LEU A 169 -16.07 -5.17 -3.10
CA LEU A 169 -16.08 -3.80 -2.57
C LEU A 169 -15.94 -3.73 -1.04
N TYR A 170 -16.22 -4.84 -0.33
CA TYR A 170 -16.16 -4.92 1.13
C TYR A 170 -14.90 -5.63 1.66
N ALA A 171 -14.22 -6.40 0.81
CA ALA A 171 -13.12 -7.29 1.18
C ALA A 171 -11.82 -6.59 1.54
#